data_AF-A0A837D572-F1
#
_entry.id   AF-A0A837D572-F1
#
_cell.length_a   1.000
_cell.length_b   1.000
_cell.length_c   1.000
_cell.angle_alpha   90.00
_cell.angle_beta   90.00
_cell.angle_gamma   90.00
#
_symmetry.space_group_name_H-M   'P 1'
#
loop_
_entity.id
_entity.type
_entity.pdbx_description
1 polymer ?
#
loop_
_entity_poly.entity_id
_entity_poly.type
_entity_poly.pdbx_seq_one_letter_code
_entity_poly.pdbx_strand_id
1 'polypeptide(L)' 'MRACYTVLGLFGADHHNAYMQIIPIDENTSQLIWVTDVLPDSFAEEFRSFCDGNFADIVKAVEQA' A
#
# COMPACT_ATOMS: atom_id res chain seq x y z
N MET A 1 2.32 11.94 -7.84
CA MET A 1 2.14 10.77 -8.72
C MET A 1 1.11 9.84 -8.08
N ARG A 2 0.26 9.17 -8.86
CA ARG A 2 -0.75 8.21 -8.36
C ARG A 2 -0.67 6.89 -9.14
N ALA A 3 -0.74 5.78 -8.43
CA ALA A 3 -0.91 4.45 -9.01
C ALA A 3 -2.09 3.75 -8.31
N CYS A 4 -2.92 3.06 -9.09
CA CYS A 4 -4.00 2.23 -8.55
C CYS A 4 -3.97 0.88 -9.27
N TYR A 5 -4.27 -0.19 -8.56
CA TYR A 5 -4.32 -1.53 -9.14
C TYR A 5 -5.26 -2.46 -8.38
N THR A 6 -5.69 -3.52 -9.07
CA THR A 6 -6.55 -4.58 -8.53
C THR A 6 -5.83 -5.90 -8.72
N VAL A 7 -5.94 -6.80 -7.74
CA VAL A 7 -5.42 -8.16 -7.83
C VAL A 7 -6.58 -9.10 -7.51
N LEU A 8 -6.95 -9.94 -8.47
CA LEU A 8 -8.06 -10.87 -8.29
C LEU A 8 -7.61 -12.08 -7.46
N GLY A 9 -8.40 -12.46 -6.45
CA GLY A 9 -8.12 -13.62 -5.60
C GLY A 9 -6.88 -13.48 -4.71
N LEU A 10 -6.44 -12.26 -4.43
CA LEU A 10 -5.27 -12.02 -3.57
C LEU A 10 -5.51 -12.65 -2.19
N PHE A 11 -4.72 -13.67 -1.85
CA PHE A 11 -4.83 -14.41 -0.59
C PHE A 11 -6.24 -14.96 -0.30
N GLY A 12 -7.05 -15.19 -1.33
CA GLY A 12 -8.44 -15.65 -1.18
C GLY A 12 -9.46 -14.53 -0.94
N ALA A 13 -9.08 -13.26 -1.04
CA ALA A 13 -10.01 -12.14 -0.96
C ALA A 13 -10.95 -12.13 -2.19
N ASP A 14 -12.23 -11.86 -1.94
CA ASP A 14 -13.24 -11.66 -3.00
C ASP A 14 -12.96 -10.37 -3.79
N HIS A 15 -12.43 -9.37 -3.10
CA HIS A 15 -12.02 -8.11 -3.69
C HIS A 15 -10.69 -7.64 -3.09
N HIS A 16 -9.83 -7.09 -3.93
CA HIS A 16 -8.67 -6.34 -3.52
C HIS A 16 -8.42 -5.17 -4.48
N ASN A 17 -8.36 -3.97 -3.93
CA ASN A 17 -7.92 -2.77 -4.62
C ASN A 17 -6.81 -2.11 -3.80
N ALA A 18 -5.82 -1.55 -4.49
CA ALA A 18 -4.74 -0.82 -3.87
C ALA A 18 -4.53 0.52 -4.56
N TYR A 19 -4.27 1.53 -3.74
CA TYR A 19 -4.04 2.91 -4.13
C TYR A 19 -2.74 3.39 -3.51
N MET A 20 -1.87 3.98 -4.32
CA MET A 20 -0.64 4.61 -3.86
C MET A 20 -0.53 6.04 -4.37
N GLN A 21 -0.10 6.94 -3.50
CA GLN A 21 0.13 8.34 -3.82
C GLN A 21 1.35 8.89 -3.08
N ILE A 22 2.17 9.67 -3.79
CA ILE A 22 3.23 10.48 -3.19
C ILE A 22 2.72 11.92 -3.07
N ILE A 23 2.78 12.47 -1.87
CA ILE A 23 2.38 13.83 -1.52
C ILE A 23 3.63 14.60 -1.09
N PRO A 24 4.01 15.72 -1.75
CA PRO A 24 5.11 16.55 -1.29
C PRO A 24 4.75 17.21 0.04
N ILE A 25 5.68 17.22 0.99
CA ILE A 25 5.57 17.96 2.26
C ILE A 25 6.37 19.27 2.14
N ASP A 26 7.61 19.18 1.68
CA ASP A 26 8.50 20.31 1.39
C ASP A 26 9.44 19.99 0.20
N GLU A 27 10.49 20.80 0.02
CA GLU A 27 11.44 20.66 -1.10
C GLU A 27 12.23 19.33 -1.08
N ASN A 28 12.41 18.73 0.10
CA ASN A 28 13.24 17.54 0.29
C ASN A 28 12.48 16.36 0.92
N THR A 29 11.24 16.56 1.35
CA THR A 29 10.44 15.51 2.00
C THR A 29 9.11 15.27 1.30
N SER A 30 8.70 14.01 1.28
CA SER A 30 7.42 13.58 0.74
C SER A 30 6.84 12.46 1.59
N GLN A 31 5.51 12.32 1.54
CA GLN A 31 4.78 11.24 2.17
C GLN A 31 4.26 10.28 1.11
N LEU A 32 4.54 8.98 1.29
CA LEU A 32 3.85 7.93 0.56
C LEU A 32 2.60 7.52 1.33
N ILE A 33 1.44 7.58 0.68
CA ILE A 33 0.18 7.01 1.17
C ILE A 33 -0.07 5.73 0.38
N TRP A 34 -0.32 4.62 1.09
CA TRP A 34 -0.81 3.38 0.52
C TRP A 34 -2.11 2.99 1.22
N VAL A 35 -3.18 2.83 0.44
CA VAL A 35 -4.46 2.29 0.92
C VAL A 35 -4.71 0.96 0.22
N THR A 36 -5.11 -0.04 0.99
CA THR A 36 -5.52 -1.35 0.48
C THR A 36 -6.93 -1.63 0.96
N ASP A 37 -7.86 -1.76 0.02
CA ASP A 37 -9.25 -2.13 0.26
C ASP A 37 -9.42 -3.62 -0.02
N VAL A 38 -10.04 -4.36 0.90
CA VAL A 38 -10.28 -5.80 0.75
C VAL A 38 -11.69 -6.18 1.15
N LEU A 39 -12.18 -7.27 0.56
CA LEU A 39 -13.38 -7.98 1.02
C LEU A 39 -13.06 -9.47 1.18
N PRO A 40 -13.52 -10.11 2.27
CA PRO A 40 -14.29 -9.54 3.39
C PRO A 40 -13.45 -8.64 4.31
N ASP A 41 -14.12 -7.79 5.11
CA ASP A 41 -13.46 -6.83 6.03
C ASP A 41 -12.48 -7.48 7.02
N SER A 42 -12.72 -8.74 7.40
CA SER A 42 -11.81 -9.50 8.27
C SER A 42 -10.39 -9.61 7.71
N PHE A 43 -10.23 -9.53 6.39
CA PHE A 43 -8.93 -9.58 5.74
C PHE A 43 -8.11 -8.30 5.93
N ALA A 44 -8.76 -7.17 6.25
CA ALA A 44 -8.05 -5.92 6.53
C ALA A 44 -7.14 -6.07 7.76
N GLU A 45 -7.60 -6.75 8.80
CA GLU A 45 -6.78 -7.04 9.98
C GLU A 45 -5.69 -8.08 9.67
N GLU A 46 -6.03 -9.15 8.95
CA GLU A 46 -5.08 -10.22 8.59
C GLU A 46 -3.91 -9.71 7.76
N PHE A 47 -4.16 -8.78 6.84
CA PHE A 47 -3.12 -8.23 5.96
C PHE A 47 -2.43 -7.00 6.51
N ARG A 48 -2.90 -6.44 7.63
CA ARG A 48 -2.33 -5.20 8.16
C ARG A 48 -0.82 -5.31 8.36
N SER A 49 -0.35 -6.33 9.07
CA SER A 49 1.09 -6.54 9.32
C SER A 49 1.90 -6.80 8.04
N PHE A 50 1.29 -7.47 7.05
CA PHE A 50 1.93 -7.69 5.74
C PHE A 50 2.06 -6.38 4.96
N CYS A 51 1.02 -5.56 4.93
CA CYS A 51 1.03 -4.24 4.30
C CYS A 51 2.02 -3.29 4.98
N ASP A 52 2.05 -3.25 6.32
CA ASP A 52 2.99 -2.44 7.09
C ASP A 52 4.45 -2.81 6.76
N GLY A 53 4.75 -4.11 6.66
CA GLY A 53 6.08 -4.62 6.29
C GLY A 53 6.47 -4.24 4.86
N ASN A 54 5.62 -4.52 3.87
CA ASN A 54 5.89 -4.15 2.49
C ASN A 54 6.06 -2.64 2.30
N PHE A 55 5.25 -1.84 3.00
CA PHE A 55 5.36 -0.39 2.95
C PHE A 55 6.72 0.09 3.46
N ALA A 56 7.17 -0.44 4.61
CA ALA A 56 8.48 -0.13 5.17
C ALA A 56 9.62 -0.52 4.20
N ASP A 57 9.50 -1.68 3.54
CA ASP A 57 10.49 -2.14 2.57
C ASP A 57 10.56 -1.26 1.33
N ILE A 58 9.42 -0.77 0.81
CA ILE A 58 9.40 0.18 -0.31
C ILE A 58 10.06 1.50 0.08
N VAL A 59 9.71 2.07 1.23
CA VAL A 59 10.32 3.33 1.69
C VAL A 59 11.84 3.17 1.76
N LYS A 60 12.31 2.10 2.38
CA LYS A 60 13.74 1.79 2.49
C LYS A 60 14.40 1.63 1.12
N ALA A 61 13.75 0.97 0.17
CA ALA A 61 14.29 0.77 -1.17
C ALA A 61 14.43 2.09 -1.94
N VAL A 62 13.45 2.99 -1.81
CA VAL A 62 13.48 4.32 -2.43
C VAL A 62 14.55 5.21 -1.80
N GLU A 63 14.69 5.20 -0.48
CA GLU A 63 15.70 5.99 0.24
C GLU A 63 17.14 5.55 -0.05
N GLN A 64 17.32 4.33 -0.58
CA GLN A 64 18.62 3.75 -0.92
C GLN A 64 18.97 3.85 -2.41
N ALA A 65 18.04 4.30 -3.25
CA ALA A 65 18.20 4.42 -4.70
C ALA A 65 18.87 5.75 -5.09
#